data_AF-A0A0P9L5C2-F1
#
_entry.id   AF-A0A0P9L5C2-F1
#
_cell.length_a   1.000
_cell.length_b   1.000
_cell.length_c   1.000
_cell.angle_alpha   90.00
_cell.angle_beta   90.00
_cell.angle_gamma   90.00
#
_symmetry.space_group_name_H-M   'P 1'
#
loop_
_entity.id
_entity.type
_entity.pdbx_description
1 polymer ?
#
loop_
_entity_poly.entity_id
_entity_poly.type
_entity_poly.pdbx_seq_one_letter_code
_entity_poly.pdbx_strand_id
1 'polypeptide(L)'
;MPVGGELTLDGLLDIMAGRNLPLAINVKADGMALALKKTFARYGHTNWFVFDMAVPDMRSYLIEEVITYSRLSDVEPSPAWLERATGVWLDGFDSEWFSNQVIGDLLSQDKQVCVVSPELHGRDCMALWQQLLEFRSENRLTLCTDTPVDAAIFFK
;
A
#
# COMPACT_ATOMS: atom_id res chain seq x y z
N MET A 1 -12.15 -16.87 5.83
CA MET A 1 -11.98 -16.61 7.27
C MET A 1 -10.83 -17.47 7.77
N PRO A 2 -9.95 -16.94 8.65
CA PRO A 2 -8.89 -17.74 9.24
C PRO A 2 -9.50 -18.89 10.05
N VAL A 3 -8.89 -20.07 9.93
CA VAL A 3 -9.30 -21.32 10.60
C VAL A 3 -8.32 -21.76 11.68
N GLY A 4 -7.21 -21.02 11.85
CA GLY A 4 -6.16 -21.30 12.82
C GLY A 4 -4.96 -21.99 12.17
N GLY A 5 -3.76 -21.63 12.62
CA GLY A 5 -2.48 -22.16 12.09
C GLY A 5 -1.88 -21.31 10.97
N GLU A 6 -2.57 -20.27 10.50
CA GLU A 6 -1.98 -19.26 9.62
C GLU A 6 -0.87 -18.48 10.34
N LEU A 7 0.07 -17.92 9.56
CA LEU A 7 1.11 -17.05 10.09
C LEU A 7 0.45 -15.84 10.77
N THR A 8 0.72 -15.67 12.06
CA THR A 8 0.26 -14.50 12.82
C THR A 8 1.13 -13.29 12.51
N LEU A 9 0.62 -12.09 12.80
CA LEU A 9 1.42 -10.88 12.70
C LEU A 9 2.66 -10.93 13.60
N ASP A 10 2.52 -11.41 14.84
CA ASP A 10 3.67 -11.65 15.73
C ASP A 10 4.69 -12.60 15.10
N GLY A 11 4.24 -13.72 14.53
CA GLY A 11 5.12 -14.68 13.85
C GLY A 11 5.84 -14.08 12.63
N LEU A 12 5.15 -13.23 11.85
CA LEU A 12 5.78 -12.48 10.77
C LEU A 12 6.88 -11.55 11.31
N LEU A 13 6.58 -10.76 12.35
CA LEU A 13 7.52 -9.80 12.93
C LEU A 13 8.72 -10.50 13.61
N ASP A 14 8.51 -11.69 14.20
CA ASP A 14 9.59 -12.55 14.68
C ASP A 14 10.52 -12.98 13.54
N ILE A 15 9.96 -13.40 12.38
CA ILE A 15 10.74 -13.74 11.18
C ILE A 15 11.51 -12.53 10.66
N MET A 16 10.95 -11.33 10.75
CA MET A 16 11.65 -10.11 10.36
C MET A 16 12.88 -9.85 11.22
N ALA A 17 12.93 -10.36 12.46
CA ALA A 17 14.09 -10.31 13.34
C ALA A 17 14.68 -8.89 13.48
N GLY A 18 13.79 -7.89 13.62
CA GLY A 18 14.15 -6.48 13.75
C GLY A 18 14.52 -5.75 12.45
N ARG A 19 14.46 -6.41 11.29
CA ARG A 19 14.62 -5.74 9.98
C ARG A 19 13.44 -4.82 9.73
N ASN A 20 13.69 -3.52 9.62
CA ASN A 20 12.65 -2.50 9.42
C ASN A 20 12.28 -2.31 7.93
N LEU A 21 11.97 -3.41 7.24
CA LEU A 21 11.54 -3.39 5.84
C LEU A 21 10.09 -2.88 5.74
N PRO A 22 9.70 -2.23 4.62
CA PRO A 22 8.33 -1.76 4.43
C PRO A 22 7.32 -2.90 4.50
N LEU A 23 6.26 -2.72 5.29
CA LEU A 23 5.13 -3.64 5.34
C LEU A 23 3.84 -2.93 4.97
N ALA A 24 3.21 -3.39 3.88
CA ALA A 24 1.87 -2.99 3.49
C ALA A 24 0.85 -3.96 4.09
N ILE A 25 0.01 -3.49 5.02
CA ILE A 25 -0.94 -4.32 5.76
C ILE A 25 -2.34 -4.15 5.17
N ASN A 26 -2.79 -5.16 4.45
CA ASN A 26 -4.15 -5.21 3.92
C ASN A 26 -5.14 -5.56 5.04
N VAL A 27 -6.03 -4.63 5.39
CA VAL A 27 -7.03 -4.84 6.44
C VAL A 27 -8.27 -5.50 5.85
N LYS A 28 -8.64 -6.67 6.37
CA LYS A 28 -9.81 -7.44 5.92
C LYS A 28 -10.93 -7.56 6.96
N ALA A 29 -10.79 -6.87 8.10
CA ALA A 29 -11.76 -6.85 9.19
C ALA A 29 -11.68 -5.53 9.97
N ASP A 30 -12.84 -5.02 10.37
CA ASP A 30 -12.94 -3.75 11.09
C ASP A 30 -12.47 -3.86 12.55
N GLY A 31 -12.12 -2.72 13.16
CA GLY A 31 -11.78 -2.63 14.59
C GLY A 31 -10.35 -3.07 14.94
N MET A 32 -9.48 -3.22 13.94
CA MET A 32 -8.11 -3.72 14.13
C MET A 32 -7.07 -2.63 14.44
N ALA A 33 -7.43 -1.35 14.34
CA ALA A 33 -6.49 -0.22 14.45
C ALA A 33 -5.59 -0.27 15.71
N LEU A 34 -6.18 -0.35 16.89
CA LEU A 34 -5.43 -0.33 18.15
C LEU A 34 -4.61 -1.60 18.34
N ALA A 35 -5.11 -2.76 17.91
CA ALA A 35 -4.40 -4.02 18.00
C ALA A 35 -3.14 -4.02 17.13
N LEU A 36 -3.25 -3.56 15.88
CA LEU A 36 -2.14 -3.39 14.97
C LEU A 36 -1.09 -2.43 15.54
N LYS A 37 -1.51 -1.22 15.94
CA LYS A 37 -0.61 -0.22 16.54
C LYS A 37 0.17 -0.76 17.72
N LYS A 38 -0.49 -1.46 18.65
CA LYS A 38 0.15 -2.06 19.83
C LYS A 38 1.15 -3.16 19.45
N THR A 39 0.81 -4.01 18.49
CA THR A 39 1.70 -5.09 18.05
C THR A 39 2.95 -4.53 17.38
N PHE A 40 2.82 -3.64 16.40
CA PHE A 40 3.99 -3.02 15.76
C PHE A 40 4.85 -2.23 16.75
N ALA A 41 4.24 -1.48 17.68
CA ALA A 41 4.97 -0.76 18.73
C ALA A 41 5.75 -1.69 19.67
N ARG A 42 5.18 -2.84 20.04
CA ARG A 42 5.86 -3.85 20.88
C ARG A 42 7.12 -4.40 20.21
N TYR A 43 7.09 -4.56 18.89
CA TYR A 43 8.23 -5.01 18.09
C TYR A 43 9.19 -3.88 17.69
N GLY A 44 8.86 -2.62 17.97
CA GLY A 44 9.63 -1.46 17.53
C GLY A 44 9.70 -1.30 16.01
N HIS A 45 8.78 -1.92 15.26
CA HIS A 45 8.75 -1.86 13.80
C HIS A 45 7.97 -0.62 13.35
N THR A 46 8.63 0.27 12.61
CA THR A 46 8.10 1.61 12.28
C THR A 46 7.79 1.78 10.80
N ASN A 47 8.30 0.89 9.95
CA ASN A 47 8.14 0.97 8.51
C ASN A 47 6.95 0.12 8.05
N TRP A 48 5.74 0.60 8.32
CA TRP A 48 4.51 -0.09 7.94
C TRP A 48 3.36 0.90 7.72
N PHE A 49 2.41 0.50 6.89
CA PHE A 49 1.16 1.22 6.66
C PHE A 49 0.01 0.24 6.47
N VAL A 50 -1.22 0.74 6.61
CA VAL A 50 -2.45 -0.02 6.35
C VAL A 50 -3.17 0.50 5.12
N PHE A 51 -3.88 -0.39 4.44
CA PHE A 51 -4.77 -0.07 3.33
C PHE A 51 -5.96 -1.04 3.32
N ASP A 52 -6.96 -0.78 2.47
CA ASP A 52 -8.16 -1.62 2.27
C ASP A 52 -9.14 -1.73 3.45
N MET A 53 -9.05 -0.83 4.44
CA MET A 53 -10.07 -0.71 5.49
C MET A 53 -11.41 -0.25 4.92
N ALA A 54 -12.53 -0.62 5.55
CA ALA A 54 -13.80 0.05 5.29
C ALA A 54 -13.68 1.56 5.60
N VAL A 55 -14.29 2.41 4.77
CA VAL A 55 -14.20 3.89 4.92
C VAL A 55 -14.61 4.39 6.31
N PRO A 56 -15.67 3.86 6.96
CA PRO A 56 -15.98 4.22 8.34
C PRO A 56 -14.92 3.76 9.35
N ASP A 57 -14.35 2.57 9.19
CA ASP A 57 -13.33 2.02 10.09
C ASP A 57 -11.99 2.76 9.96
N MET A 58 -11.65 3.24 8.76
CA MET A 58 -10.47 4.07 8.49
C MET A 58 -10.37 5.27 9.44
N ARG A 59 -11.50 5.84 9.89
CA ARG A 59 -11.53 6.93 10.87
C ARG A 59 -10.78 6.57 12.16
N SER A 60 -10.88 5.33 12.64
CA SER A 60 -10.21 4.86 13.84
C SER A 60 -8.69 4.85 13.67
N TYR A 61 -8.19 4.41 12.51
CA TYR A 61 -6.76 4.42 12.18
C TYR A 61 -6.19 5.84 12.14
N LEU A 62 -6.94 6.77 11.55
CA LEU A 62 -6.55 8.18 11.48
C LEU A 62 -6.54 8.87 12.85
N ILE A 63 -7.43 8.48 13.78
CA ILE A 63 -7.42 8.96 15.17
C ILE A 63 -6.23 8.38 15.93
N GLU A 64 -5.91 7.12 15.67
CA GLU A 64 -4.77 6.43 16.26
C GLU A 64 -3.42 6.78 15.60
N GLU A 65 -3.40 7.70 14.64
CA GLU A 65 -2.20 8.14 13.91
C GLU A 65 -1.45 6.97 13.25
N VAL A 66 -2.17 5.92 12.85
CA VAL A 66 -1.61 4.84 12.04
C VAL A 66 -1.45 5.34 10.61
N ILE A 67 -0.32 5.04 9.97
CA ILE A 67 -0.06 5.40 8.57
C ILE A 67 -1.07 4.68 7.67
N THR A 68 -1.94 5.45 6.99
CA THR A 68 -3.00 4.92 6.15
C THR A 68 -2.83 5.32 4.69
N TYR A 69 -3.04 4.36 3.79
CA TYR A 69 -3.11 4.62 2.35
C TYR A 69 -4.56 4.51 1.89
N SER A 70 -5.07 5.58 1.29
CA SER A 70 -6.44 5.59 0.74
C SER A 70 -6.44 5.03 -0.68
N ARG A 71 -7.43 4.21 -1.03
CA ARG A 71 -7.51 3.64 -2.38
C ARG A 71 -7.98 4.71 -3.37
N LEU A 72 -7.30 4.76 -4.51
CA LEU A 72 -7.74 5.49 -5.69
C LEU A 72 -7.72 4.52 -6.86
N SER A 73 -8.87 4.33 -7.50
CA SER A 73 -9.01 3.38 -8.61
C SER A 73 -10.08 3.78 -9.61
N ASP A 74 -10.23 2.97 -10.67
CA ASP A 74 -11.30 3.07 -11.67
C ASP A 74 -12.70 2.85 -11.07
N VAL A 75 -12.80 2.06 -10.00
CA VAL A 75 -14.05 1.82 -9.27
C VAL A 75 -14.27 2.81 -8.12
N GLU A 76 -13.18 3.36 -7.56
CA GLU A 76 -13.18 4.32 -6.45
C GLU A 76 -12.37 5.57 -6.85
N PRO A 77 -12.94 6.44 -7.71
CA PRO A 77 -12.21 7.57 -8.30
C PRO A 77 -12.00 8.73 -7.32
N SER A 78 -12.54 8.64 -6.10
CA SER A 78 -12.40 9.65 -5.05
C SER A 78 -11.88 8.98 -3.77
N PRO A 79 -10.59 9.16 -3.43
CA PRO A 79 -10.00 8.49 -2.30
C PRO A 79 -10.54 9.08 -0.99
N ALA A 80 -11.07 8.22 -0.13
CA ALA A 80 -11.61 8.64 1.16
C ALA A 80 -10.53 9.27 2.04
N TRP A 81 -10.86 10.34 2.75
CA TRP A 81 -9.95 10.99 3.72
C TRP A 81 -8.60 11.41 3.15
N LEU A 82 -8.49 11.70 1.84
CA LEU A 82 -7.21 11.98 1.17
C LEU A 82 -6.36 13.01 1.90
N GLU A 83 -6.96 14.10 2.39
CA GLU A 83 -6.26 15.16 3.12
C GLU A 83 -5.53 14.63 4.37
N ARG A 84 -6.12 13.64 5.05
CA ARG A 84 -5.58 13.05 6.29
C ARG A 84 -4.76 11.79 6.05
N ALA A 85 -4.97 11.08 4.95
CA ALA A 85 -4.22 9.88 4.62
C ALA A 85 -2.77 10.24 4.28
N THR A 86 -1.81 9.42 4.73
CA THR A 86 -0.39 9.63 4.44
C THR A 86 -0.05 9.29 2.99
N GLY A 87 -0.75 8.32 2.41
CA GLY A 87 -0.50 7.89 1.04
C GLY A 87 -1.74 7.44 0.30
N VAL A 88 -1.49 6.97 -0.92
CA VAL A 88 -2.48 6.46 -1.85
C VAL A 88 -2.09 5.06 -2.30
N TRP A 89 -3.06 4.15 -2.24
CA TRP A 89 -3.00 2.85 -2.88
C TRP A 89 -3.65 3.00 -4.28
N LEU A 90 -2.83 3.16 -5.31
CA LEU A 90 -3.25 3.47 -6.67
C LEU A 90 -3.46 2.16 -7.44
N ASP A 91 -4.72 1.82 -7.67
CA ASP A 91 -5.11 0.53 -8.24
C ASP A 91 -5.91 0.72 -9.53
N GLY A 92 -5.89 -0.27 -10.42
CA GLY A 92 -6.73 -0.32 -11.61
C GLY A 92 -7.25 -1.74 -11.76
N PHE A 93 -8.51 -1.97 -11.41
CA PHE A 93 -9.08 -3.31 -11.44
C PHE A 93 -9.29 -3.77 -12.89
N ASP A 94 -10.06 -2.99 -13.64
CA ASP A 94 -10.50 -3.37 -14.99
C ASP A 94 -9.66 -2.72 -16.09
N SER A 95 -9.04 -1.57 -15.81
CA SER A 95 -8.30 -0.81 -16.82
C SER A 95 -7.12 -0.01 -16.25
N GLU A 96 -6.16 0.33 -17.11
CA GLU A 96 -5.19 1.39 -16.84
C GLU A 96 -5.87 2.74 -17.10
N TRP A 97 -6.24 3.44 -16.03
CA TRP A 97 -7.05 4.66 -16.09
C TRP A 97 -6.27 5.91 -15.69
N PHE A 98 -5.13 5.75 -14.99
CA PHE A 98 -4.30 6.85 -14.52
C PHE A 98 -3.07 7.05 -15.42
N SER A 99 -2.53 8.26 -15.41
CA SER A 99 -1.32 8.62 -16.15
C SER A 99 -0.22 9.06 -15.19
N ASN A 100 0.98 9.30 -15.72
CA ASN A 100 2.08 9.91 -14.97
C ASN A 100 1.70 11.27 -14.37
N GLN A 101 0.78 12.02 -14.98
CA GLN A 101 0.26 13.26 -14.39
C GLN A 101 -0.48 13.00 -13.07
N VAL A 102 -1.31 11.95 -13.01
CA VAL A 102 -2.04 11.57 -11.79
C VAL A 102 -1.06 11.22 -10.66
N ILE A 103 -0.03 10.43 -10.98
CA ILE A 103 1.04 10.08 -10.01
C ILE A 103 1.77 11.34 -9.54
N GLY A 104 2.18 12.20 -10.48
CA GLY A 104 2.86 13.46 -10.18
C GLY A 104 2.04 14.41 -9.30
N ASP A 105 0.74 14.53 -9.56
CA ASP A 105 -0.18 15.37 -8.79
C ASP A 105 -0.31 14.87 -7.34
N LEU A 106 -0.38 13.55 -7.12
CA LEU A 106 -0.40 12.97 -5.78
C LEU A 106 0.92 13.22 -5.03
N LEU A 107 2.05 13.01 -5.69
CA LEU A 107 3.38 13.26 -5.12
C LEU A 107 3.59 14.75 -4.79
N SER A 108 3.01 15.67 -5.59
CA SER A 108 3.05 17.11 -5.35
C SER A 108 2.26 17.53 -4.11
N GLN A 109 1.27 16.73 -3.70
CA GLN A 109 0.49 16.90 -2.46
C GLN A 109 1.15 16.24 -1.25
N ASP A 110 2.43 15.91 -1.37
CA ASP A 110 3.23 15.22 -0.37
C ASP A 110 2.68 13.83 0.03
N LYS A 111 1.98 13.17 -0.88
CA LYS A 111 1.52 11.79 -0.67
C LYS A 111 2.62 10.80 -1.02
N GLN A 112 2.68 9.72 -0.25
CA GLN A 112 3.31 8.49 -0.70
C GLN A 112 2.34 7.76 -1.65
N VAL A 113 2.85 7.12 -2.70
CA VAL A 113 2.03 6.42 -3.69
C VAL A 113 2.54 4.98 -3.81
N CYS A 114 1.65 4.01 -3.61
CA CYS A 114 1.90 2.62 -3.94
C CYS A 114 1.07 2.27 -5.18
N VAL A 115 1.73 1.98 -6.30
CA VAL A 115 1.08 1.61 -7.55
C VAL A 115 0.90 0.11 -7.59
N VAL A 116 -0.32 -0.34 -7.86
CA VAL A 116 -0.63 -1.75 -8.07
C VAL A 116 -0.37 -2.11 -9.52
N SER A 117 0.45 -3.13 -9.71
CA SER A 117 0.82 -3.58 -11.03
C SER A 117 -0.31 -4.41 -11.69
N PRO A 118 -0.61 -4.22 -13.00
CA PRO A 118 -1.76 -4.84 -13.67
C PRO A 118 -1.80 -6.37 -13.65
N GLU A 119 -0.65 -7.04 -13.48
CA GLU A 119 -0.60 -8.49 -13.43
C GLU A 119 -1.30 -9.06 -12.19
N LEU A 120 -1.46 -8.27 -11.11
CA LEU A 120 -2.29 -8.66 -9.97
C LEU A 120 -3.77 -8.88 -10.37
N HIS A 121 -4.18 -8.30 -11.51
CA HIS A 121 -5.49 -8.47 -12.13
C HIS A 121 -5.44 -9.32 -13.41
N GLY A 122 -4.34 -10.02 -13.66
CA GLY A 122 -4.16 -10.89 -14.83
C GLY A 122 -3.93 -10.15 -16.16
N ARG A 123 -3.49 -8.88 -16.12
CA ARG A 123 -3.21 -8.05 -17.30
C ARG A 123 -1.70 -7.90 -17.53
N ASP A 124 -1.31 -7.47 -18.73
CA ASP A 124 0.10 -7.17 -19.03
C ASP A 124 0.58 -5.93 -18.26
N CYS A 125 1.76 -6.02 -17.66
CA CYS A 125 2.33 -4.96 -16.82
C CYS A 125 3.40 -4.11 -17.53
N MET A 126 3.85 -4.48 -18.73
CA MET A 126 4.99 -3.84 -19.38
C MET A 126 4.72 -2.38 -19.74
N ALA A 127 3.50 -2.08 -20.19
CA ALA A 127 3.11 -0.71 -20.50
C ALA A 127 3.21 0.19 -19.25
N LEU A 128 2.63 -0.24 -18.12
CA LEU A 128 2.73 0.49 -16.87
C LEU A 128 4.18 0.63 -16.41
N TRP A 129 4.94 -0.46 -16.41
CA TRP A 129 6.32 -0.43 -15.92
C TRP A 129 7.19 0.53 -16.72
N GLN A 130 7.01 0.59 -18.03
CA GLN A 130 7.67 1.58 -18.89
C GLN A 130 7.31 3.01 -18.50
N GLN A 131 6.03 3.28 -18.22
CA GLN A 131 5.58 4.61 -17.75
C GLN A 131 6.24 4.98 -16.41
N LEU A 132 6.37 4.02 -15.49
CA LEU A 132 6.95 4.23 -14.16
C LEU A 132 8.47 4.48 -14.16
N LEU A 133 9.18 4.23 -15.28
CA LEU A 133 10.62 4.52 -15.38
C LEU A 133 10.93 6.02 -15.15
N GLU A 134 9.99 6.91 -15.48
CA GLU A 134 10.12 8.35 -15.24
C GLU A 134 10.24 8.68 -13.74
N PHE A 135 9.72 7.82 -12.88
CA PHE A 135 9.71 8.00 -11.43
C PHE A 135 10.68 7.08 -10.69
N ARG A 136 11.60 6.39 -11.38
CA ARG A 136 12.52 5.41 -10.76
C ARG A 136 13.37 5.94 -9.60
N SER A 137 13.56 7.27 -9.52
CA SER A 137 14.31 7.94 -8.46
C SER A 137 13.42 8.59 -7.38
N GLU A 138 12.10 8.49 -7.50
CA GLU A 138 11.16 9.03 -6.50
C GLU A 138 11.00 8.02 -5.35
N ASN A 139 11.49 8.39 -4.18
CA ASN A 139 11.49 7.52 -3.00
C ASN A 139 10.09 7.35 -2.39
N ARG A 140 9.14 8.23 -2.71
CA ARG A 140 7.75 8.16 -2.23
C ARG A 140 6.86 7.28 -3.12
N LEU A 141 7.40 6.76 -4.23
CA LEU A 141 6.69 5.85 -5.12
C LEU A 141 7.16 4.41 -4.87
N THR A 142 6.21 3.50 -4.66
CA THR A 142 6.47 2.06 -4.52
C THR A 142 5.58 1.27 -5.49
N LEU A 143 6.03 0.08 -5.87
CA LEU A 143 5.32 -0.83 -6.77
C LEU A 143 4.89 -2.09 -6.00
N CYS A 144 3.60 -2.42 -6.06
CA CYS A 144 3.07 -3.70 -5.61
C CYS A 144 2.92 -4.63 -6.82
N THR A 145 3.68 -5.73 -6.82
CA THR A 145 3.78 -6.67 -7.93
C THR A 145 3.92 -8.11 -7.41
N ASP A 146 3.37 -9.07 -8.14
CA ASP A 146 3.57 -10.50 -7.88
C ASP A 146 4.90 -11.03 -8.45
N THR A 147 5.61 -10.21 -9.24
CA THR A 147 6.91 -10.53 -9.85
C THR A 147 8.03 -9.58 -9.39
N PRO A 148 8.28 -9.45 -8.07
CA PRO A 148 9.21 -8.46 -7.53
C PRO A 148 10.66 -8.64 -8.01
N VAL A 149 11.07 -9.87 -8.35
CA VAL A 149 12.41 -10.13 -8.90
C VAL A 149 12.55 -9.57 -10.32
N ASP A 150 11.52 -9.73 -11.15
CA ASP A 150 11.50 -9.20 -12.51
C ASP A 150 11.44 -7.68 -12.51
N ALA A 151 10.62 -7.10 -11.63
CA ALA A 151 10.58 -5.65 -11.41
C ALA A 151 11.96 -5.12 -10.98
N ALA A 152 12.63 -5.79 -10.04
CA ALA A 152 13.98 -5.41 -9.60
C ALA A 152 15.04 -5.53 -10.72
N ILE A 153 14.82 -6.35 -11.75
CA ILE A 153 15.70 -6.40 -12.94
C ILE A 153 15.33 -5.27 -13.91
N PHE A 154 14.05 -5.05 -14.13
CA PHE A 154 13.52 -4.05 -15.06
C PHE A 154 13.88 -2.62 -14.66
N PHE A 155 13.78 -2.28 -13.36
CA PHE A 155 14.00 -0.94 -12.83
C PHE A 155 15.45 -0.64 -12.41
N LYS A 156 16.41 -1.55 -12.66
CA LYS A 156 17.85 -1.28 -12.45
C LYS A 156 18.35 -0.14 -13.31
#